data_AF-A0A521K7X3-F1
#
_entry.id   AF-A0A521K7X3-F1
#
_cell.length_a   1.000
_cell.length_b   1.000
_cell.length_c   1.000
_cell.angle_alpha   90.00
_cell.angle_beta   90.00
_cell.angle_gamma   90.00
#
_symmetry.space_group_name_H-M   'P 1'
#
loop_
_entity.id
_entity.type
_entity.pdbx_description
1 polymer ?
#
loop_
_entity_poly.entity_id
_entity_poly.type
_entity_poly.pdbx_seq_one_letter_code
_entity_poly.pdbx_strand_id
1 'polypeptide(L)'
;MTNYGARVPPQSNDAERALLGSVMLKPDGIHEVTDFVSSDSFYVEKHRIIFRAFIDLASGSNPIDLLSTANRLKEMGELERAGGNSYLAE
;
A
#
# COMPACT_ATOMS: atom_id res chain seq x y z
N MET A 1 33.93 14.57 16.09
CA MET A 1 33.27 13.28 15.75
C MET A 1 32.15 13.59 14.78
N THR A 2 32.42 13.48 13.49
CA THR A 2 31.54 13.89 12.40
C THR A 2 30.38 12.91 12.30
N ASN A 3 29.16 13.36 12.58
CA ASN A 3 27.95 12.55 12.45
C ASN A 3 27.67 12.32 10.95
N TYR A 4 28.23 11.25 10.40
CA TYR A 4 27.77 10.68 9.13
C TYR A 4 26.43 9.96 9.41
N GLY A 5 25.39 10.74 9.72
CA GLY A 5 24.03 10.23 9.75
C GLY A 5 23.73 9.67 8.37
N ALA A 6 23.42 8.37 8.29
CA ALA A 6 22.99 7.74 7.06
C ALA A 6 21.89 8.63 6.44
N ARG A 7 22.13 9.14 5.24
CA ARG A 7 21.18 10.00 4.52
C ARG A 7 19.98 9.13 4.15
N VAL A 8 19.01 9.05 5.06
CA VAL A 8 17.70 8.48 4.75
C VAL A 8 17.12 9.38 3.65
N PRO A 9 16.75 8.82 2.48
CA PRO A 9 16.08 9.58 1.44
C PRO A 9 14.80 10.23 2.00
N PRO A 10 14.38 11.39 1.49
CA PRO A 10 13.11 11.99 1.88
C PRO A 10 11.96 10.97 1.71
N GLN A 11 11.26 10.67 2.80
CA GLN A 11 10.15 9.72 2.84
C GLN A 11 9.13 10.15 3.89
N SER A 12 7.88 9.70 3.73
CA SER A 12 6.80 9.95 4.69
C SER A 12 5.90 8.73 4.81
N ASN A 13 6.18 7.89 5.81
CA ASN A 13 5.36 6.73 6.15
C ASN A 13 3.89 7.09 6.40
N ASP A 14 3.62 8.24 7.04
CA ASP A 14 2.26 8.68 7.37
C ASP A 14 1.50 9.08 6.10
N ALA A 15 2.17 9.70 5.13
CA ALA A 15 1.55 10.03 3.84
C ALA A 15 1.23 8.75 3.05
N GLU A 16 2.12 7.75 3.06
CA GLU A 16 1.87 6.46 2.42
C GLU A 16 0.65 5.76 3.05
N ARG A 17 0.57 5.71 4.39
CA ARG A 17 -0.60 5.16 5.09
C ARG A 17 -1.89 5.91 4.77
N ALA A 18 -1.83 7.25 4.78
CA ALA A 18 -2.98 8.09 4.46
C ALA A 18 -3.49 7.85 3.03
N LEU A 19 -2.58 7.69 2.07
CA LEU A 19 -2.93 7.34 0.69
C LEU A 19 -3.63 5.97 0.62
N LEU A 20 -3.04 4.94 1.23
CA LEU A 20 -3.62 3.60 1.25
C LEU A 20 -5.01 3.58 1.89
N GLY A 21 -5.16 4.23 3.06
CA GLY A 21 -6.44 4.35 3.73
C GLY A 21 -7.46 5.14 2.93
N SER A 22 -7.05 6.22 2.26
CA SER A 22 -7.92 6.99 1.37
C SER A 22 -8.44 6.17 0.19
N VAL A 23 -7.61 5.30 -0.39
CA VAL A 23 -8.05 4.39 -1.46
C VAL A 23 -9.05 3.36 -0.94
N MET A 24 -8.85 2.78 0.25
CA MET A 24 -9.84 1.88 0.85
C MET A 24 -11.17 2.57 1.15
N LEU A 25 -11.14 3.86 1.54
CA LEU A 25 -12.35 4.65 1.78
C LEU A 25 -13.06 5.08 0.50
N LYS A 26 -12.30 5.34 -0.57
CA LYS A 26 -12.82 5.73 -1.89
C LYS A 26 -12.12 4.93 -3.01
N PRO A 27 -12.52 3.67 -3.24
CA PRO A 27 -11.87 2.77 -4.19
C PRO A 27 -11.77 3.31 -5.62
N ASP A 28 -12.80 4.03 -6.08
CA ASP A 28 -12.83 4.60 -7.44
C ASP A 28 -11.67 5.58 -7.71
N GLY A 29 -11.09 6.15 -6.65
CA GLY A 29 -9.92 7.03 -6.76
C GLY A 29 -8.65 6.32 -7.21
N ILE A 30 -8.59 4.99 -7.18
CA ILE A 30 -7.39 4.24 -7.57
C ILE A 30 -6.96 4.54 -9.01
N HIS A 31 -7.90 4.75 -9.92
CA HIS A 31 -7.61 5.04 -11.33
C HIS A 31 -6.84 6.35 -11.50
N GLU A 32 -7.25 7.40 -10.78
CA GLU A 32 -6.55 8.69 -10.78
C GLU A 32 -5.19 8.55 -10.08
N VAL A 33 -5.12 7.82 -8.97
CA VAL A 33 -3.87 7.63 -8.22
C VAL A 33 -2.82 6.92 -9.08
N THR A 34 -3.20 5.91 -9.87
CA THR A 34 -2.28 5.14 -10.71
C THR A 34 -1.66 5.94 -11.85
N ASP A 35 -2.23 7.09 -12.22
CA ASP A 35 -1.63 8.00 -13.20
C ASP A 35 -0.36 8.71 -12.67
N PHE A 36 -0.22 8.81 -11.34
CA PHE A 36 0.87 9.54 -10.68
C PHE A 36 1.74 8.67 -9.77
N VAL A 37 1.18 7.61 -9.20
CA VAL A 37 1.82 6.78 -8.18
C VAL A 37 1.92 5.34 -8.67
N SER A 38 3.15 4.82 -8.66
CA SER A 38 3.42 3.40 -8.88
C SER A 38 3.63 2.69 -7.55
N SER A 39 3.52 1.36 -7.51
CA SER A 39 3.90 0.58 -6.33
C SER A 39 5.36 0.87 -5.90
N ASP A 40 6.24 1.12 -6.87
CA ASP A 40 7.64 1.41 -6.59
C ASP A 40 7.90 2.79 -5.96
N SER A 41 6.90 3.67 -5.96
CA SER A 41 6.92 4.97 -5.29
C SER A 41 6.89 4.88 -3.77
N PHE A 42 6.43 3.74 -3.22
CA PHE A 42 6.38 3.52 -1.78
C PHE A 42 7.76 3.12 -1.24
N TYR A 43 8.23 3.82 -0.22
CA TYR A 43 9.47 3.51 0.49
C TYR A 43 9.30 2.27 1.36
N VAL A 44 8.13 2.11 1.99
CA VAL A 44 7.85 0.97 2.87
C VAL A 44 7.38 -0.24 2.05
N GLU A 45 8.06 -1.37 2.22
CA GLU A 45 7.76 -2.62 1.50
C GLU A 45 6.31 -3.09 1.70
N LYS A 46 5.82 -3.11 2.95
CA LYS A 46 4.42 -3.49 3.21
C LYS A 46 3.42 -2.61 2.47
N HIS A 47 3.67 -1.30 2.34
CA HIS A 47 2.78 -0.40 1.61
C HIS A 47 2.84 -0.66 0.10
N ARG A 48 4.04 -0.92 -0.44
CA ARG A 48 4.22 -1.34 -1.84
C ARG A 48 3.41 -2.60 -2.15
N ILE A 49 3.45 -3.59 -1.24
CA ILE A 49 2.70 -4.85 -1.37
C ILE A 49 1.19 -4.58 -1.35
N ILE A 50 0.70 -3.77 -0.41
CA ILE A 50 -0.73 -3.41 -0.31
C ILE A 50 -1.20 -2.68 -1.56
N PHE A 51 -0.44 -1.69 -2.04
CA PHE A 51 -0.80 -0.94 -3.25
C PHE A 51 -0.83 -1.83 -4.49
N ARG A 52 0.10 -2.80 -4.62
CA ARG A 52 0.04 -3.80 -5.69
C ARG A 52 -1.25 -4.62 -5.63
N ALA A 53 -1.69 -5.02 -4.43
CA ALA A 53 -2.96 -5.72 -4.27
C ALA A 53 -4.16 -4.84 -4.70
N PHE A 54 -4.12 -3.53 -4.44
CA PHE A 54 -5.17 -2.60 -4.91
C PHE A 54 -5.24 -2.54 -6.45
N ILE A 55 -4.08 -2.46 -7.12
CA ILE A 55 -4.01 -2.46 -8.59
C ILE A 55 -4.57 -3.78 -9.17
N ASP A 56 -4.20 -4.92 -8.58
CA ASP A 56 -4.70 -6.23 -8.99
C ASP A 56 -6.23 -6.33 -8.84
N LEU A 57 -6.76 -5.87 -7.70
CA LEU A 57 -8.20 -5.85 -7.43
C LEU A 57 -8.93 -4.94 -8.42
N ALA A 58 -8.44 -3.71 -8.63
CA ALA A 58 -8.99 -2.76 -9.59
C ALA A 58 -9.04 -3.35 -11.01
N SER A 59 -7.94 -3.99 -11.44
CA SER A 59 -7.84 -4.61 -12.76
C SER A 59 -8.83 -5.77 -12.95
N GLY A 60 -9.12 -6.49 -11.87
CA GLY A 60 -10.11 -7.56 -11.84
C GLY A 60 -11.55 -7.09 -11.60
N SER A 61 -11.80 -5.78 -11.52
CA SER A 61 -13.11 -5.21 -11.12
C SER A 61 -13.60 -5.73 -9.76
N ASN A 62 -12.66 -6.04 -8.85
CA ASN A 62 -12.95 -6.45 -7.48
C ASN A 62 -12.92 -5.24 -6.54
N PRO A 63 -13.72 -5.25 -5.46
CA PRO A 63 -13.72 -4.15 -4.50
C PRO A 63 -12.37 -4.03 -3.78
N ILE A 64 -11.98 -2.78 -3.52
CA ILE A 64 -10.79 -2.45 -2.73
C ILE A 64 -11.24 -2.09 -1.31
N ASP A 65 -11.47 -3.11 -0.50
CA ASP A 65 -11.84 -2.99 0.92
C ASP A 65 -10.92 -3.87 1.77
N LEU A 66 -11.04 -3.78 3.10
CA LEU A 66 -10.22 -4.53 4.05
C LEU A 66 -10.25 -6.05 3.80
N LEU A 67 -11.44 -6.63 3.60
CA LEU A 67 -11.61 -8.07 3.44
C LEU A 67 -11.05 -8.53 2.10
N SER A 68 -11.39 -7.82 1.03
CA SER A 68 -10.96 -8.13 -0.33
C SER A 68 -9.45 -7.99 -0.49
N THR A 69 -8.86 -6.96 0.13
CA THR A 69 -7.40 -6.76 0.18
C THR A 69 -6.71 -7.86 0.96
N ALA A 70 -7.22 -8.21 2.16
CA ALA A 70 -6.64 -9.29 2.96
C ALA A 70 -6.68 -10.65 2.23
N ASN A 71 -7.82 -10.96 1.58
CA ASN A 71 -7.96 -12.15 0.77
C ASN A 71 -6.98 -12.16 -0.41
N ARG A 72 -6.88 -11.04 -1.14
CA ARG A 72 -5.95 -10.93 -2.26
C ARG A 72 -4.49 -11.10 -1.82
N LEU A 73 -4.09 -10.46 -0.73
CA LEU A 73 -2.77 -10.61 -0.15
C LEU A 73 -2.49 -12.05 0.30
N LYS A 74 -3.50 -12.76 0.81
CA LYS A 74 -3.39 -14.17 1.16
C LYS A 74 -3.20 -15.06 -0.06
N GLU A 75 -3.95 -14.82 -1.14
CA GLU A 75 -3.79 -15.53 -2.41
C GLU A 75 -2.41 -15.32 -3.03
N MET A 76 -1.86 -14.11 -2.90
CA MET A 76 -0.50 -13.78 -3.34
C MET A 76 0.59 -14.40 -2.44
N GLY A 77 0.25 -14.91 -1.26
CA GLY A 77 1.22 -15.37 -0.26
C GLY A 77 1.96 -14.24 0.46
N GLU A 78 1.42 -13.02 0.43
CA GLU A 78 2.09 -11.79 0.86
C GLU A 78 1.48 -11.14 2.10
N LEU A 79 0.39 -11.70 2.65
CA LEU A 79 -0.35 -11.12 3.79
C LEU A 79 0.55 -10.83 5.00
N GLU A 80 1.42 -11.77 5.37
CA GLU A 80 2.34 -11.59 6.50
C GLU A 80 3.37 -10.50 6.21
N ARG A 81 3.86 -10.41 4.97
CA ARG A 81 4.79 -9.34 4.54
C ARG A 81 4.13 -7.96 4.48
N ALA A 82 2.81 -7.92 4.29
CA ALA A 82 2.00 -6.71 4.41
C ALA A 82 1.71 -6.29 5.85
N GLY A 83 2.14 -7.07 6.86
CA GLY A 83 1.89 -6.80 8.28
C GLY A 83 0.66 -7.50 8.85
N GLY A 84 0.03 -8.39 8.08
CA GLY A 84 -1.13 -9.17 8.51
C GLY A 84 -2.42 -8.36 8.62
N ASN A 85 -3.49 -9.05 9.05
CA ASN A 85 -4.82 -8.44 9.17
C ASN A 85 -4.88 -7.28 10.18
N SER A 86 -4.05 -7.33 11.24
CA SER A 86 -3.99 -6.26 12.23
C SER A 86 -3.54 -4.95 11.61
N TYR A 87 -2.53 -5.00 10.73
CA TYR A 87 -1.99 -3.79 10.12
C TYR A 87 -2.95 -3.15 9.12
N LEU A 88 -3.71 -3.95 8.39
CA LEU A 88 -4.72 -3.44 7.45
C LEU A 88 -5.92 -2.79 8.17
N ALA A 89 -6.16 -3.12 9.44
CA ALA A 89 -7.28 -2.62 10.23
C ALA A 89 -6.95 -1.37 11.07
N GLU A 90 -5.69 -0.91 11.08
CA GLU A 90 -5.22 0.31 11.77
C GLU A 90 -5.50 1.59 10.97
#